data_AF-A0A955PET0-F1
#
_entry.id   AF-A0A955PET0-F1
#
_cell.length_a   1.000
_cell.length_b   1.000
_cell.length_c   1.000
_cell.angle_alpha   90.00
_cell.angle_beta   90.00
_cell.angle_gamma   90.00
#
_symmetry.space_group_name_H-M   'P 1'
#
loop_
_entity.id
_entity.type
_entity.pdbx_description
1 polymer ?
#
loop_
_entity_poly.entity_id
_entity_poly.type
_entity_poly.pdbx_seq_one_letter_code
_entity_poly.pdbx_strand_id
1 'polypeptide(L)'
;MLFDFSRFWTRSSRELAGVAAYEVTFDGTWSEATHPTDFPMGGRFTGLIGGTHNPNVTFWEENGLASPGIEAMAETGSKSFLAQEINVAIQGGRAGSVISGGAISPTP
;
A
#
# COMPACT_ATOMS: atom_id res chain seq x y z
N MET A 1 -43.94 14.78 -36.41
CA MET A 1 -42.67 14.04 -36.23
C MET A 1 -41.70 15.01 -35.59
N LEU A 2 -41.50 14.91 -34.28
CA LEU A 2 -40.61 15.77 -33.50
C LEU A 2 -39.69 14.83 -32.72
N PHE A 3 -38.38 14.92 -32.97
CA PHE A 3 -37.39 14.19 -32.20
C PHE A 3 -37.05 15.03 -30.96
N ASP A 4 -37.26 14.45 -29.77
CA ASP A 4 -36.86 15.04 -28.49
C ASP A 4 -35.38 14.72 -28.22
N PHE A 5 -34.54 15.75 -28.23
CA PHE A 5 -33.09 15.68 -28.03
C PHE A 5 -32.67 15.70 -26.54
N SER A 6 -33.61 15.67 -25.58
CA SER A 6 -33.31 15.82 -24.15
C SER A 6 -32.65 14.61 -23.47
N ARG A 7 -32.47 13.48 -24.16
CA ARG A 7 -31.95 12.22 -23.57
C ARG A 7 -30.49 11.88 -23.89
N PHE A 8 -29.73 12.80 -24.51
CA PHE A 8 -28.33 12.55 -24.88
C PHE A 8 -27.28 12.95 -23.83
N TRP A 9 -27.70 13.52 -22.69
CA TRP A 9 -26.81 13.90 -21.59
C TRP A 9 -26.89 13.02 -20.35
N THR A 10 -27.33 11.76 -20.46
CA THR A 10 -26.73 10.72 -19.61
C THR A 10 -25.35 10.42 -20.19
N ARG A 11 -24.42 11.36 -19.96
CA ARG A 11 -22.99 11.06 -20.00
C ARG A 11 -22.85 9.92 -19.01
N SER A 12 -22.80 8.69 -19.54
CA SER A 12 -22.19 7.57 -18.88
C SER A 12 -20.85 8.12 -18.38
N SER A 13 -20.81 8.49 -17.10
CA SER A 13 -19.60 8.32 -16.34
C SER A 13 -19.33 6.84 -16.54
N ARG A 14 -18.44 6.53 -17.48
CA ARG A 14 -17.69 5.29 -17.40
C ARG A 14 -17.01 5.37 -16.04
N GLU A 15 -17.73 4.98 -14.99
CA GLU A 15 -17.14 4.13 -13.98
C GLU A 15 -16.44 3.06 -14.79
N LEU A 16 -15.13 3.09 -14.78
CA LEU A 16 -14.34 2.01 -15.31
C LEU A 16 -14.72 0.79 -14.47
N ALA A 17 -15.73 0.04 -14.93
CA ALA A 17 -16.21 -1.19 -14.30
C ALA A 17 -15.19 -2.29 -14.57
N GLY A 18 -13.98 -2.11 -14.06
CA GLY A 18 -12.85 -2.98 -14.30
C GLY A 18 -11.85 -2.86 -13.16
N VAL A 19 -11.35 -4.01 -12.72
CA VAL A 19 -10.18 -4.10 -11.85
C VAL A 19 -8.93 -4.05 -12.75
N ALA A 20 -7.92 -3.29 -12.34
CA ALA A 20 -6.60 -3.33 -12.96
C ALA A 20 -5.63 -4.04 -12.01
N ALA A 21 -4.81 -4.93 -12.57
CA ALA A 21 -3.72 -5.55 -11.84
C ALA A 21 -2.43 -4.77 -12.09
N TYR A 22 -1.63 -4.61 -11.03
CA TYR A 22 -0.33 -3.94 -11.08
C TYR A 22 0.72 -4.84 -10.44
N GLU A 23 1.94 -4.72 -10.93
CA GLU A 23 3.12 -5.24 -10.27
C GLU A 23 3.83 -4.08 -9.57
N VAL A 24 4.24 -4.31 -8.32
CA VAL A 24 5.02 -3.34 -7.54
C VAL A 24 6.38 -3.94 -7.28
N THR A 25 7.42 -3.30 -7.81
CA THR A 25 8.81 -3.65 -7.54
C THR A 25 9.39 -2.63 -6.56
N PHE A 26 9.96 -3.12 -5.46
CA PHE A 26 10.76 -2.30 -4.55
C PHE A 26 12.23 -2.55 -4.83
N ASP A 27 12.94 -1.50 -5.25
CA ASP A 27 14.38 -1.53 -5.50
C ASP A 27 15.10 -0.83 -4.35
N GLY A 28 15.72 -1.64 -3.47
CA GLY A 28 16.37 -1.15 -2.27
C GLY A 28 17.81 -0.72 -2.55
N THR A 29 18.11 0.57 -2.42
CA THR A 29 19.45 1.12 -2.73
C THR A 29 20.37 1.30 -1.51
N TRP A 30 19.92 0.90 -0.31
CA TRP A 30 20.69 1.03 0.93
C TRP A 30 21.79 -0.04 1.03
N SER A 31 23.05 0.36 0.88
CA SER A 31 24.22 -0.50 0.87
C SER A 31 25.41 0.15 1.56
N GLU A 32 26.45 -0.62 1.88
CA GLU A 32 27.71 -0.08 2.43
C GLU A 32 28.32 0.96 1.48
N ALA A 33 28.20 0.78 0.16
CA ALA A 33 28.73 1.72 -0.81
C ALA A 33 27.96 3.05 -0.87
N THR A 34 26.63 3.02 -0.69
CA THR A 34 25.79 4.22 -0.77
C THR A 34 25.64 4.93 0.58
N HIS A 35 25.73 4.18 1.69
CA HIS A 35 25.55 4.65 3.05
C HIS A 35 26.63 4.04 3.96
N PRO A 36 27.91 4.46 3.81
CA PRO A 36 29.04 3.79 4.46
C PRO A 36 29.15 4.03 5.96
N THR A 37 28.65 5.15 6.46
CA THR A 37 28.74 5.51 7.87
C THR A 37 27.88 4.56 8.71
N ASP A 38 28.51 3.82 9.62
CA ASP A 38 27.86 2.89 10.56
C ASP A 38 26.95 1.84 9.88
N PHE A 39 27.29 1.43 8.65
CA PHE A 39 26.53 0.40 7.94
C PHE A 39 26.60 -0.93 8.69
N PRO A 40 25.45 -1.56 9.04
CA PRO A 40 25.45 -2.79 9.80
C PRO A 40 25.90 -3.97 8.94
N MET A 41 26.68 -4.88 9.53
CA MET A 41 26.95 -6.17 8.90
C MET A 41 25.64 -6.93 8.69
N GLY A 42 25.31 -7.25 7.43
CA GLY A 42 24.06 -7.92 7.09
C GLY A 42 22.82 -7.03 7.22
N GLY A 43 22.95 -5.74 6.85
CA GLY A 43 21.83 -4.84 6.61
C GLY A 43 20.73 -5.51 5.77
N ARG A 44 19.47 -5.23 6.12
CA ARG A 44 18.29 -5.89 5.53
C ARG A 44 17.10 -4.96 5.52
N PHE A 45 16.21 -5.16 4.55
CA PHE A 45 14.84 -4.68 4.65
C PHE A 45 13.95 -5.81 5.15
N THR A 46 13.08 -5.50 6.11
CA THR A 46 12.03 -6.41 6.56
C THR A 46 10.98 -6.61 5.45
N GLY A 47 10.07 -7.57 5.63
CA GLY A 47 9.06 -7.85 4.63
C GLY A 47 8.14 -6.65 4.38
N LEU A 48 7.90 -6.31 3.11
CA LEU A 48 6.98 -5.24 2.74
C LEU A 48 5.53 -5.62 3.03
N ILE A 49 4.73 -4.63 3.42
CA ILE A 49 3.31 -4.79 3.73
C ILE A 49 2.55 -3.50 3.41
N GLY A 50 1.34 -3.63 2.89
CA GLY A 50 0.46 -2.52 2.57
C GLY A 50 -0.83 -3.01 1.94
N GLY A 51 -1.56 -2.12 1.27
CA GLY A 51 -2.78 -2.50 0.57
C GLY A 51 -3.28 -1.45 -0.39
N THR A 52 -4.12 -1.85 -1.33
CA THR A 52 -4.89 -0.89 -2.14
C THR A 52 -6.00 -0.29 -1.28
N HIS A 53 -6.20 1.03 -1.33
CA HIS A 53 -7.23 1.67 -0.53
C HIS A 53 -7.83 2.92 -1.17
N ASN A 54 -8.98 3.34 -0.64
CA ASN A 54 -9.61 4.60 -0.99
C ASN A 54 -9.29 5.67 0.08
N PRO A 55 -9.67 6.94 -0.14
CA PRO A 55 -9.35 8.03 0.78
C PRO A 55 -10.02 7.95 2.16
N ASN A 56 -10.92 6.99 2.41
CA ASN A 56 -11.60 6.85 3.70
C ASN A 56 -10.79 6.05 4.74
N VAL A 57 -9.55 5.67 4.42
CA VAL A 57 -8.60 5.06 5.35
C VAL A 57 -7.18 5.57 5.08
N THR A 58 -6.48 5.85 6.16
CA THR A 58 -5.05 6.17 6.18
C THR A 58 -4.37 5.13 7.07
N PHE A 59 -3.43 4.36 6.51
CA PHE A 59 -2.69 3.36 7.29
C PHE A 59 -1.47 3.97 8.01
N TRP A 60 -0.85 4.97 7.39
CA TRP A 60 0.18 5.81 7.98
C TRP A 60 0.21 7.15 7.26
N GLU A 61 0.67 8.19 7.94
CA GLU A 61 0.92 9.52 7.38
C GLU A 61 2.01 10.22 8.17
N GLU A 62 2.71 11.18 7.55
CA GLU A 62 3.69 11.99 8.24
C GLU A 62 3.03 12.79 9.37
N ASN A 63 3.71 12.86 10.52
CA ASN A 63 3.22 13.49 11.76
C ASN A 63 1.96 12.85 12.37
N GLY A 64 1.48 11.73 11.81
CA GLY A 64 0.42 10.91 12.40
C GLY A 64 0.95 10.00 13.51
N LEU A 65 0.08 9.61 14.45
CA LEU A 65 0.41 8.59 15.44
C LEU A 65 0.38 7.20 14.77
N ALA A 66 1.43 6.40 14.99
CA ALA A 66 1.48 5.03 14.51
C ALA A 66 0.36 4.18 15.13
N SER A 67 -0.32 3.38 14.30
CA SER A 67 -1.18 2.31 14.81
C SER A 67 -0.32 1.21 15.46
N PRO A 68 -0.91 0.32 16.29
CA PRO A 68 -0.21 -0.86 16.78
C PRO A 68 0.39 -1.73 15.65
N GLY A 69 -0.28 -1.77 14.48
CA GLY A 69 0.25 -2.43 13.29
C GLY A 69 1.51 -1.77 12.72
N ILE A 70 1.52 -0.45 12.60
CA ILE A 70 2.68 0.31 12.11
C ILE A 70 3.83 0.25 13.13
N GLU A 71 3.55 0.38 14.43
CA GLU A 71 4.52 0.26 15.52
C GLU A 71 5.22 -1.10 15.47
N ALA A 72 4.46 -2.20 15.47
CA ALA A 72 5.03 -3.55 15.40
C ALA A 72 5.85 -3.78 14.12
N MET A 73 5.40 -3.24 12.98
CA MET A 73 6.13 -3.35 11.71
C MET A 73 7.44 -2.55 11.75
N ALA A 74 7.42 -1.32 12.25
CA ALA A 74 8.59 -0.44 12.31
C ALA A 74 9.65 -0.96 13.29
N GLU A 75 9.22 -1.48 14.44
CA GLU A 75 10.13 -1.88 15.51
C GLU A 75 10.65 -3.32 15.37
N THR A 76 9.84 -4.22 14.82
CA THR A 76 10.16 -5.66 14.82
C THR A 76 10.15 -6.31 13.44
N GLY A 77 9.58 -5.64 12.43
CA GLY A 77 9.33 -6.22 11.11
C GLY A 77 8.11 -7.16 11.06
N SER A 78 7.32 -7.25 12.13
CA SER A 78 6.12 -8.07 12.16
C SER A 78 5.00 -7.44 11.33
N LYS A 79 4.47 -8.21 10.37
CA LYS A 79 3.38 -7.78 9.48
C LYS A 79 1.97 -8.10 10.01
N SER A 80 1.85 -8.87 11.09
CA SER A 80 0.59 -9.52 11.47
C SER A 80 -0.52 -8.51 11.81
N PHE A 81 -0.21 -7.53 12.66
CA PHE A 81 -1.19 -6.54 13.10
C PHE A 81 -1.57 -5.58 11.98
N LEU A 82 -0.61 -5.09 11.18
CA LEU A 82 -0.93 -4.24 10.04
C LEU A 82 -1.75 -4.98 8.97
N ALA A 83 -1.45 -6.25 8.71
CA ALA A 83 -2.28 -7.07 7.82
C ALA A 83 -3.72 -7.21 8.35
N GLN A 84 -3.91 -7.33 9.67
CA GLN A 84 -5.23 -7.36 10.28
C GLN A 84 -5.97 -6.02 10.12
N GLU A 85 -5.29 -4.89 10.35
CA GLU A 85 -5.85 -3.54 10.14
C GLU A 85 -6.31 -3.33 8.70
N ILE A 86 -5.52 -3.77 7.72
CA ILE A 86 -5.89 -3.70 6.30
C ILE A 86 -7.10 -4.59 6.01
N ASN A 87 -7.15 -5.82 6.53
CA ASN A 87 -8.30 -6.71 6.34
C ASN A 87 -9.59 -6.14 6.95
N VAL A 88 -9.51 -5.47 8.10
CA VAL A 88 -10.66 -4.76 8.67
C VAL A 88 -11.11 -3.60 7.77
N ALA A 89 -10.18 -2.87 7.16
CA ALA A 89 -10.50 -1.83 6.19
C ALA A 89 -11.14 -2.40 4.91
N ILE A 90 -10.72 -3.59 4.45
CA ILE A 90 -11.35 -4.31 3.32
C ILE A 90 -12.79 -4.67 3.66
N GLN A 91 -13.03 -5.27 4.83
CA GLN A 91 -14.38 -5.62 5.29
C GLN A 91 -15.29 -4.38 5.40
N GLY A 92 -14.71 -3.22 5.73
CA GLY A 92 -15.40 -1.94 5.77
C GLY A 92 -15.54 -1.22 4.42
N GLY A 93 -15.12 -1.82 3.30
CA GLY A 93 -15.19 -1.19 1.97
C GLY A 93 -14.25 0.00 1.77
N ARG A 94 -13.22 0.13 2.60
CA ARG A 94 -12.21 1.21 2.55
C ARG A 94 -10.89 0.79 1.89
N ALA A 95 -10.65 -0.51 1.81
CA ALA A 95 -9.49 -1.11 1.13
C ALA A 95 -9.90 -2.23 0.16
N GLY A 96 -9.03 -2.57 -0.79
CA GLY A 96 -9.30 -3.57 -1.84
C GLY A 96 -8.50 -4.86 -1.70
N SER A 97 -7.24 -4.79 -1.27
CA SER A 97 -6.35 -5.96 -1.19
C SER A 97 -5.22 -5.72 -0.21
N VAL A 98 -4.71 -6.80 0.41
CA VAL A 98 -3.42 -6.78 1.11
C VAL A 98 -2.30 -7.02 0.10
N ILE A 99 -1.22 -6.25 0.21
CA ILE A 99 0.04 -6.41 -0.54
C ILE A 99 1.08 -6.86 0.49
N SER A 100 1.74 -8.00 0.29
CA SER A 100 2.71 -8.55 1.24
C SER A 100 3.90 -9.14 0.50
N GLY A 101 5.06 -8.49 0.63
CA GLY A 101 6.32 -8.89 0.02
C GLY A 101 7.25 -9.62 0.99
N GLY A 102 8.23 -10.33 0.44
CA GLY A 102 9.34 -10.91 1.19
C GLY A 102 10.31 -9.84 1.73
N ALA A 103 11.18 -10.25 2.64
CA ALA A 103 12.30 -9.43 3.10
C ALA A 103 13.43 -9.41 2.05
N ILE A 104 14.28 -8.38 2.10
CA ILE A 104 15.49 -8.27 1.26
C ILE A 104 16.69 -8.42 2.18
N SER A 105 17.45 -9.49 2.02
CA SER A 105 18.61 -9.78 2.85
C SER A 105 19.65 -10.63 2.10
N PRO A 106 20.94 -10.22 2.08
CA PRO A 106 21.39 -8.87 2.48
C PRO A 106 20.83 -7.81 1.53
N THR A 107 20.91 -6.53 1.92
CA THR A 107 20.71 -5.46 0.95
C THR A 107 21.82 -5.48 -0.12
N PRO A 108 21.59 -4.85 -1.30
CA PRO A 108 22.54 -4.92 -2.43
C PRO A 108 23.96 -4.45 -2.12
#